data_AF-K0PLP6-F1
#
_entry.id   AF-K0PLP6-F1
#
_cell.length_a   1.000
_cell.length_b   1.000
_cell.length_c   1.000
_cell.angle_alpha   90.00
_cell.angle_beta   90.00
_cell.angle_gamma   90.00
#
_symmetry.space_group_name_H-M   'P 1'
#
loop_
_entity.id
_entity.type
_entity.pdbx_description
1 polymer ?
#
loop_
_entity_poly.entity_id
_entity_poly.type
_entity_poly.pdbx_seq_one_letter_code
_entity_poly.pdbx_strand_id
1 'polypeptide(L)'
;MTTQQILAFSVIGLMMAIFLWDRFSYDLVACCSLVLAVAVGIVPFDTAFSGFSDDIVIIVGSALIVSAGVVRSRIVDTTIKRSFPNLTKLHAQLALLLIVVAVLSAFIKNIGAGNGRLSGHPARRGL
;
A
#
# COMPACT_ATOMS: atom_id res chain seq x y z
N MET A 1 -12.14 29.92 4.31
CA MET A 1 -11.33 28.88 3.63
C MET A 1 -10.06 29.54 3.14
N THR A 2 -8.90 29.11 3.64
CA THR A 2 -7.63 29.70 3.21
C THR A 2 -7.34 29.29 1.76
N THR A 3 -6.69 30.16 0.99
CA THR A 3 -6.37 29.90 -0.43
C THR A 3 -5.61 28.57 -0.61
N GLN A 4 -4.77 28.21 0.35
CA GLN A 4 -4.06 26.91 0.39
C GLN A 4 -4.99 25.71 0.55
N GLN A 5 -6.06 25.79 1.36
CA GLN A 5 -7.02 24.69 1.49
C GLN A 5 -7.81 24.47 0.20
N ILE A 6 -8.28 25.55 -0.44
CA ILE A 6 -9.01 25.46 -1.72
C ILE A 6 -8.14 24.81 -2.79
N LEU A 7 -6.86 25.21 -2.87
CA LEU A 7 -5.90 24.60 -3.79
C LEU A 7 -5.68 23.12 -3.50
N ALA A 8 -5.45 22.74 -2.24
CA ALA A 8 -5.27 21.33 -1.87
C ALA A 8 -6.50 20.47 -2.21
N PHE A 9 -7.71 20.93 -1.87
CA PHE A 9 -8.94 20.21 -2.20
C PHE A 9 -9.17 20.13 -3.72
N SER A 10 -8.83 21.17 -4.48
CA SER A 10 -8.96 21.15 -5.94
C SER A 10 -8.06 20.09 -6.59
N VAL A 11 -6.84 19.92 -6.10
CA VAL A 11 -5.89 18.91 -6.61
C VAL A 11 -6.34 17.51 -6.27
N ILE A 12 -6.76 17.29 -5.02
CA ILE A 12 -7.29 15.98 -4.60
C ILE A 12 -8.54 15.63 -5.41
N GLY A 13 -9.46 16.58 -5.60
CA GLY A 13 -10.66 16.40 -6.39
C GLY A 13 -10.36 16.12 -7.87
N LEU A 14 -9.41 16.83 -8.46
CA LEU A 14 -8.95 16.60 -9.83
C LEU A 14 -8.30 15.22 -9.97
N MET A 15 -7.44 14.83 -9.03
CA MET A 15 -6.80 13.51 -9.02
C MET A 15 -7.83 12.38 -8.91
N MET A 16 -8.80 12.50 -8.00
CA MET A 16 -9.91 11.54 -7.89
C MET A 16 -10.74 11.45 -9.17
N ALA A 17 -11.07 12.59 -9.79
CA ALA A 17 -11.84 12.63 -11.03
C ALA A 17 -11.10 11.95 -12.20
N ILE A 18 -9.78 12.17 -12.29
CA ILE A 18 -8.95 11.51 -13.31
C ILE A 18 -8.82 10.01 -13.04
N PHE A 19 -8.68 9.59 -11.78
CA PHE A 19 -8.69 8.16 -11.42
C PHE A 19 -10.02 7.48 -11.75
N LEU A 20 -11.16 8.15 -11.51
CA LEU A 20 -12.48 7.59 -11.81
C LEU A 20 -12.73 7.41 -13.32
N TRP A 21 -12.03 8.15 -14.17
CA TRP A 21 -12.29 8.12 -15.61
C TRP A 21 -11.87 6.79 -16.26
N ASP A 22 -11.02 5.99 -15.61
CA ASP A 22 -10.63 4.59 -15.93
C ASP A 22 -10.18 4.29 -17.38
N ARG A 23 -10.10 5.31 -18.23
CA ARG A 23 -9.88 5.18 -19.68
C ARG A 23 -8.42 5.29 -20.07
N PHE A 24 -7.59 5.87 -19.21
CA PHE A 24 -6.15 6.00 -19.41
C PHE A 24 -5.42 5.00 -18.54
N SER A 25 -4.30 4.45 -19.03
CA SER A 25 -3.41 3.61 -18.23
C SER A 25 -3.02 4.34 -16.94
N TYR A 26 -3.19 3.69 -15.79
CA TYR A 26 -2.95 4.30 -14.48
C TYR A 26 -1.54 4.91 -14.34
N ASP A 27 -0.52 4.32 -14.98
CA ASP A 27 0.83 4.89 -15.04
C ASP A 27 0.90 6.24 -15.77
N LEU A 28 0.17 6.38 -16.88
CA LEU A 28 0.11 7.63 -17.64
C LEU A 28 -0.59 8.72 -16.82
N VAL A 29 -1.69 8.35 -16.17
CA VAL A 29 -2.43 9.23 -15.26
C VAL A 29 -1.55 9.68 -14.10
N ALA A 30 -0.82 8.77 -13.47
CA ALA A 30 0.08 9.06 -12.37
C ALA A 30 1.14 10.09 -12.80
N CYS A 31 1.84 9.85 -13.92
CA CYS A 31 2.84 10.76 -14.46
C CYS A 31 2.27 12.14 -14.79
N CYS A 32 1.14 12.21 -15.50
CA CYS A 32 0.50 13.49 -15.85
C CYS A 32 0.05 14.26 -14.60
N SER A 33 -0.49 13.57 -13.59
CA SER A 33 -0.93 14.21 -12.34
C SER A 33 0.24 14.79 -11.55
N LEU A 34 1.39 14.10 -11.52
CA LEU A 34 2.59 14.59 -10.85
C LEU A 34 3.10 15.86 -11.53
N VAL A 35 3.16 15.85 -12.87
CA VAL A 35 3.58 17.01 -13.67
C VAL A 35 2.63 18.20 -13.45
N LEU A 36 1.32 17.97 -13.44
CA LEU A 36 0.33 19.03 -13.18
C LEU A 36 0.42 19.57 -11.74
N ALA A 37 0.60 18.71 -10.74
CA ALA A 37 0.71 19.12 -9.34
C ALA A 37 1.94 20.02 -9.08
N VAL A 38 3.05 19.72 -9.76
CA VAL A 38 4.27 20.52 -9.75
C VAL A 38 4.09 21.81 -10.55
N ALA A 39 3.49 21.75 -11.75
CA ALA A 39 3.26 22.92 -12.61
C ALA A 39 2.33 23.96 -11.97
N VAL A 40 1.33 23.52 -11.20
CA VAL A 40 0.41 24.40 -10.46
C VAL A 40 1.05 24.90 -9.14
N GLY A 41 2.23 24.40 -8.76
CA GLY A 41 3.01 24.88 -7.61
C GLY A 41 2.50 24.40 -6.25
N ILE A 42 1.64 23.36 -6.22
CA ILE A 42 1.20 22.73 -4.96
C ILE A 42 2.33 21.91 -4.34
N VAL A 43 3.18 21.30 -5.18
CA VAL A 43 4.31 20.48 -4.74
C VAL A 43 5.62 21.15 -5.17
N PRO A 44 6.50 21.52 -4.22
CA PRO A 44 7.85 22.00 -4.53
C PRO A 44 8.60 21.01 -5.42
N PHE A 45 9.31 21.50 -6.44
CA PHE A 45 10.09 20.65 -7.36
C PHE A 45 11.08 19.75 -6.61
N ASP A 46 11.68 20.23 -5.52
CA ASP A 46 12.62 19.48 -4.67
C ASP A 46 11.98 18.28 -3.95
N THR A 47 10.66 18.29 -3.70
CA THR A 47 9.97 17.19 -3.01
C THR A 47 9.07 16.36 -3.93
N ALA A 48 8.92 16.75 -5.20
CA ALA A 48 8.06 16.03 -6.15
C ALA A 48 8.45 14.56 -6.34
N PHE A 49 9.76 14.26 -6.31
CA PHE A 49 10.27 12.90 -6.49
C PHE A 49 10.55 12.16 -5.17
N SER A 50 10.35 12.79 -4.01
CA SER A 50 10.62 12.15 -2.72
C SER A 50 9.74 10.91 -2.50
N GLY A 51 8.52 10.91 -3.05
CA GLY A 51 7.61 9.77 -3.01
C GLY A 51 8.14 8.51 -3.71
N PHE A 52 9.04 8.64 -4.70
CA PHE A 52 9.68 7.48 -5.34
C PHE A 52 10.73 6.80 -4.46
N SER A 53 11.28 7.53 -3.48
CA SER A 53 12.24 7.01 -2.50
C SER A 53 11.55 6.58 -1.19
N ASP A 54 10.22 6.63 -1.14
CA ASP A 54 9.46 6.17 0.01
C ASP A 54 9.57 4.64 0.13
N ASP A 55 9.73 4.15 1.36
CA ASP A 55 9.86 2.72 1.66
C ASP A 55 8.71 1.91 1.05
N ILE A 56 7.51 2.49 0.94
CA ILE A 56 6.34 1.83 0.36
C ILE A 56 6.60 1.44 -1.10
N VAL A 57 7.25 2.28 -1.90
CA VAL A 57 7.53 1.97 -3.33
C VAL A 57 8.48 0.79 -3.45
N ILE A 58 9.51 0.74 -2.59
CA ILE A 58 10.49 -0.35 -2.55
C ILE A 58 9.82 -1.65 -2.10
N ILE A 59 8.94 -1.59 -1.09
CA ILE A 59 8.18 -2.75 -0.60
C ILE A 59 7.26 -3.30 -1.70
N VAL A 60 6.51 -2.46 -2.41
CA VAL A 60 5.63 -2.91 -3.49
C VAL A 60 6.45 -3.48 -4.65
N GLY A 61 7.54 -2.81 -5.06
CA GLY A 61 8.42 -3.28 -6.12
C GLY A 61 9.04 -4.65 -5.82
N SER A 62 9.55 -4.83 -4.60
CA SER A 62 10.09 -6.13 -4.16
C SER A 62 9.01 -7.21 -4.08
N ALA A 63 7.81 -6.90 -3.59
CA ALA A 63 6.69 -7.82 -3.57
C ALA A 63 6.27 -8.29 -4.97
N LEU A 64 6.29 -7.40 -5.98
CA LEU A 64 6.03 -7.75 -7.37
C LEU A 64 7.08 -8.72 -7.94
N ILE A 65 8.36 -8.47 -7.68
CA ILE A 65 9.46 -9.35 -8.11
C ILE A 65 9.32 -10.74 -7.46
N VAL A 66 9.06 -10.78 -6.15
CA VAL A 66 8.85 -12.03 -5.42
C VAL A 66 7.63 -12.76 -5.97
N SER A 67 6.49 -12.07 -6.18
CA SER A 67 5.27 -12.65 -6.75
C SER A 67 5.54 -13.27 -8.13
N ALA A 68 6.26 -12.56 -9.00
CA ALA A 68 6.65 -13.06 -10.32
C ALA A 68 7.55 -14.31 -10.23
N GLY A 69 8.53 -14.31 -9.31
CA GLY A 69 9.38 -15.47 -9.05
C GLY A 69 8.61 -16.68 -8.54
N VAL A 70 7.69 -16.45 -7.60
CA VAL A 70 6.81 -17.47 -7.03
C VAL A 70 5.94 -18.11 -8.12
N VAL A 71 5.28 -17.31 -8.96
CA VAL A 71 4.46 -17.79 -10.08
C VAL A 71 5.29 -18.57 -11.11
N ARG A 72 6.52 -18.14 -11.41
CA ARG A 72 7.41 -18.83 -12.36
C ARG A 72 7.91 -20.17 -11.81
N SER A 73 8.10 -20.28 -10.50
CA SER A 73 8.79 -21.41 -9.86
C SER A 73 8.01 -22.73 -9.86
N ARG A 74 6.67 -22.72 -10.03
CA ARG A 74 5.78 -23.90 -9.84
C ARG A 74 5.94 -24.62 -8.48
N ILE A 75 6.72 -24.06 -7.56
CA ILE A 75 6.97 -24.61 -6.22
C ILE A 75 5.67 -24.58 -5.41
N VAL A 76 4.87 -23.54 -5.60
CA VAL A 76 3.57 -23.38 -4.94
C VAL A 76 2.61 -24.50 -5.35
N ASP A 77 2.48 -24.78 -6.66
CA ASP A 77 1.63 -25.86 -7.16
C ASP A 77 2.02 -27.23 -6.59
N THR A 78 3.32 -27.50 -6.51
CA THR A 78 3.85 -28.79 -6.02
C THR A 78 3.67 -28.92 -4.51
N THR A 79 3.92 -27.85 -3.76
CA THR A 79 3.83 -27.84 -2.29
C THR A 79 2.38 -27.93 -1.81
N ILE A 80 1.45 -27.21 -2.46
CA ILE A 80 0.03 -27.25 -2.12
C ILE A 80 -0.56 -28.64 -2.40
N LYS A 81 -0.26 -29.23 -3.56
CA LYS A 81 -0.73 -30.58 -3.91
C LYS A 81 -0.19 -31.67 -2.96
N ARG A 82 1.04 -31.49 -2.45
CA ARG A 82 1.70 -32.45 -1.55
C ARG A 82 1.18 -32.34 -0.11
N SER A 83 1.07 -31.12 0.42
CA SER A 83 0.71 -30.90 1.83
C SER A 83 -0.79 -30.95 2.09
N PHE A 84 -1.62 -30.72 1.07
CA PHE A 84 -3.06 -30.64 1.21
C PHE A 84 -3.84 -31.31 0.07
N PRO A 85 -3.74 -32.65 -0.06
CA PRO A 85 -4.40 -33.40 -1.14
C PRO A 85 -5.94 -33.32 -1.12
N ASN A 86 -6.56 -32.93 0.02
CA ASN A 86 -8.01 -32.87 0.22
C ASN A 86 -8.63 -31.45 0.15
N LEU A 87 -7.88 -30.41 -0.25
CA LEU A 87 -8.40 -29.04 -0.39
C LEU A 87 -9.18 -28.81 -1.70
N THR A 88 -9.94 -29.81 -2.15
CA THR A 88 -10.79 -29.71 -3.35
C THR A 88 -12.11 -28.97 -3.11
N LYS A 89 -12.48 -28.71 -1.85
CA LYS A 89 -13.72 -27.98 -1.51
C LYS A 89 -13.48 -26.47 -1.45
N LEU A 90 -14.20 -25.71 -2.29
CA LEU A 90 -14.13 -24.24 -2.40
C LEU A 90 -14.14 -23.52 -1.03
N HIS A 91 -14.99 -23.97 -0.10
CA HIS A 91 -15.13 -23.36 1.23
C HIS A 91 -13.87 -23.50 2.07
N ALA A 92 -13.17 -24.65 1.99
CA ALA A 92 -11.94 -24.88 2.74
C ALA A 92 -10.78 -24.04 2.17
N GLN A 93 -10.71 -23.89 0.84
CA GLN A 93 -9.71 -23.03 0.19
C GLN A 93 -9.90 -21.56 0.54
N LEU A 94 -11.14 -21.07 0.52
CA LEU A 94 -11.47 -19.70 0.93
C LEU A 94 -11.17 -19.47 2.42
N ALA A 95 -11.56 -20.39 3.30
CA ALA A 95 -11.29 -20.27 4.73
C ALA A 95 -9.78 -20.23 5.02
N LEU A 96 -9.01 -21.13 4.40
CA LEU A 96 -7.55 -21.15 4.56
C LEU A 96 -6.91 -19.87 4.03
N LEU A 97 -7.30 -19.40 2.84
CA LEU A 97 -6.80 -18.15 2.26
C LEU A 97 -7.06 -16.96 3.18
N LEU A 98 -8.30 -16.82 3.65
CA LEU A 98 -8.68 -15.71 4.52
C LEU A 98 -7.93 -15.74 5.84
N ILE A 99 -7.76 -16.92 6.45
CA ILE A 99 -6.98 -17.08 7.69
C ILE A 99 -5.53 -16.68 7.47
N VAL A 100 -4.89 -17.19 6.41
CA VAL A 100 -3.48 -16.87 6.10
C VAL A 100 -3.31 -15.38 5.81
N VAL A 101 -4.18 -14.79 4.99
CA VAL A 101 -4.14 -13.35 4.66
C VAL A 101 -4.42 -12.50 5.90
N ALA A 102 -5.36 -12.87 6.75
CA ALA A 102 -5.67 -12.14 7.97
C ALA A 102 -4.50 -12.14 8.94
N VAL A 103 -3.87 -13.31 9.16
CA VAL A 103 -2.67 -13.42 10.01
C VAL A 103 -1.54 -12.57 9.41
N LEU A 104 -1.22 -12.74 8.12
CA LEU A 104 -0.13 -12.01 7.49
C LEU A 104 -0.38 -10.49 7.47
N SER A 105 -1.61 -10.06 7.18
CA SER A 105 -1.98 -8.64 7.20
C SER A 105 -1.88 -8.04 8.60
N ALA A 106 -2.24 -8.78 9.65
CA ALA A 106 -2.08 -8.34 11.03
C ALA A 106 -0.60 -8.13 11.37
N PHE A 107 0.29 -9.04 10.94
CA PHE A 107 1.75 -8.87 11.11
C PHE A 107 2.28 -7.63 10.39
N ILE A 108 1.91 -7.42 9.12
CA ILE A 108 2.34 -6.26 8.33
C ILE A 108 1.88 -4.95 8.99
N LYS A 109 0.62 -4.88 9.43
CA LYS A 109 0.07 -3.68 10.09
C LYS A 109 0.65 -3.44 11.49
N ASN A 110 0.99 -4.49 12.25
CA ASN A 110 1.51 -4.35 13.61
C ASN A 110 2.93 -3.76 13.63
N ILE A 111 3.76 -4.04 12.62
CA ILE A 111 5.08 -3.39 12.46
C ILE A 111 4.93 -1.86 12.31
N GLY A 112 3.86 -1.37 11.69
CA GLY A 112 3.56 0.06 11.59
C GLY A 112 2.87 0.69 12.81
N ALA A 113 2.20 -0.09 13.66
CA ALA A 113 1.38 0.40 14.78
C ALA A 113 1.99 0.14 16.18
N GLY A 114 3.04 -0.69 16.27
CA GLY A 114 3.60 -1.17 17.54
C GLY A 114 4.46 -0.18 18.32
N ASN A 115 4.92 0.93 17.72
CA ASN A 115 5.87 1.86 18.37
C ASN A 115 5.23 3.09 19.04
N GLY A 116 3.90 3.14 19.18
CA GLY A 116 3.18 4.33 19.67
C GLY A 116 2.63 4.27 21.10
N ARG A 117 2.78 3.17 21.85
CA ARG A 117 2.03 2.96 23.13
C ARG A 117 2.88 2.75 24.39
N LEU A 118 4.19 3.07 24.38
CA LEU A 118 5.03 2.93 25.58
C LEU A 118 5.72 4.20 26.08
N SER A 119 5.47 5.38 25.48
CA SER A 119 5.90 6.67 26.07
C SER A 119 4.78 7.32 26.90
N GLY A 120 4.13 6.52 27.76
CA GLY A 120 3.20 6.98 28.78
C GLY A 120 3.91 7.15 30.11
N HIS A 121 4.47 8.34 30.31
CA HIS A 121 4.82 9.00 31.58
C HIS A 121 4.41 8.24 32.88
N PRO A 122 5.36 7.73 33.71
CA PRO A 122 5.05 7.49 35.11
C PRO A 122 5.02 8.84 35.82
N ALA A 123 3.80 9.36 36.01
CA ALA A 123 3.53 10.49 36.88
C ALA A 123 4.17 10.22 38.25
N ARG A 124 5.07 11.15 38.62
CA ARG A 124 5.68 11.29 39.95
C ARG A 124 4.63 11.00 41.04
N ARG A 125 4.88 9.95 41.82
CA ARG A 125 4.26 9.79 43.15
C ARG A 125 4.68 10.98 44.00
N GLY A 126 3.70 11.71 44.51
CA GLY A 126 3.86 12.54 45.69
C GLY A 126 3.99 11.67 46.93
N LEU A 127 4.59 12.29 47.95
CA LEU A 127 4.99 11.79 49.28
C LEU A 127 6.38 11.15 49.31
#